data_AF-G0VSB1-F1
#
_entry.id   AF-G0VSB1-F1
#
_cell.length_a   1.000
_cell.length_b   1.000
_cell.length_c   1.000
_cell.angle_alpha   90.00
_cell.angle_beta   90.00
_cell.angle_gamma   90.00
#
_symmetry.space_group_name_H-M   'P 1'
#
loop_
_entity.id
_entity.type
_entity.pdbx_description
1 polymer ?
#
loop_
_entity_poly.entity_id
_entity_poly.type
_entity_poly.pdbx_seq_one_letter_code
_entity_poly.pdbx_strand_id
1 'polypeptide(L)'
;MAKIKQTTPTHDFVVPQGEDFIFQLKLYTGDNTGKQPLNITGYQFRCEVREEAGDDSPAMTADCHIVNNVSGIVEIHFKADDSDTLELDGTYYGELSQYTYDVFEVDSDGLEKRILCGYLYVSPSVSNR
;
A
#
# COMPACT_ATOMS: atom_id res chain seq x y z
N MET A 1 -18.02 -23.64 11.06
CA MET A 1 -16.84 -22.93 11.60
C MET A 1 -17.09 -21.45 11.43
N ALA A 2 -17.05 -20.66 12.51
CA ALA A 2 -17.23 -19.22 12.42
C ALA A 2 -16.07 -18.61 11.64
N LYS A 3 -16.35 -17.97 10.50
CA LYS A 3 -15.37 -17.20 9.73
C LYS A 3 -14.96 -16.03 10.63
N ILE A 4 -13.79 -16.12 11.27
CA ILE A 4 -13.24 -15.01 12.03
C ILE A 4 -13.14 -13.84 11.05
N LYS A 5 -13.85 -12.75 11.35
CA LYS A 5 -13.87 -11.55 10.51
C LYS A 5 -12.50 -10.90 10.69
N GLN A 6 -11.55 -11.25 9.83
CA GLN A 6 -10.23 -10.63 9.82
C GLN A 6 -10.44 -9.19 9.36
N THR A 7 -10.37 -8.25 10.29
CA THR A 7 -10.32 -6.82 9.98
C THR A 7 -8.99 -6.54 9.26
N THR A 8 -9.06 -5.94 8.08
CA THR A 8 -7.88 -5.45 7.37
C THR A 8 -7.14 -4.47 8.28
N PRO A 9 -5.83 -4.66 8.54
CA PRO A 9 -5.01 -3.68 9.25
C PRO A 9 -5.06 -2.30 8.59
N THR A 10 -4.99 -1.25 9.40
CA THR A 10 -4.95 0.14 8.91
C THR A 10 -3.67 0.83 9.36
N HIS A 11 -3.01 1.53 8.44
CA HIS A 11 -1.84 2.35 8.73
C HIS A 11 -1.79 3.56 7.81
N ASP A 12 -1.50 4.73 8.34
CA ASP A 12 -1.42 5.94 7.53
C ASP A 12 0.05 6.25 7.21
N PHE A 13 0.30 6.72 5.99
CA PHE A 13 1.63 7.10 5.53
C PHE A 13 1.67 8.58 5.15
N VAL A 14 2.85 9.19 5.31
CA VAL A 14 3.17 10.49 4.74
C VAL A 14 4.26 10.28 3.70
N VAL A 15 3.99 10.67 2.46
CA VAL A 15 4.93 10.50 1.34
C VAL A 15 5.27 11.86 0.74
N PRO A 16 6.56 12.13 0.45
CA PRO A 16 6.97 13.29 -0.33
C PRO A 16 6.58 13.12 -1.80
N GLN A 17 6.06 14.16 -2.43
CA GLN A 17 5.85 14.18 -3.88
C GLN A 17 7.20 14.24 -4.62
N GLY A 18 7.31 13.50 -5.71
CA GLY A 18 8.49 13.50 -6.60
C GLY A 18 9.69 12.74 -6.04
N GLU A 19 9.47 11.91 -5.02
CA GLU A 19 10.50 11.09 -4.39
C GLU A 19 10.06 9.63 -4.31
N ASP A 20 11.02 8.71 -4.43
CA ASP A 20 10.76 7.30 -4.21
C ASP A 20 10.40 7.03 -2.75
N PHE A 21 9.24 6.42 -2.52
CA PHE A 21 8.85 5.91 -1.21
C PHE A 21 8.67 4.39 -1.25
N ILE A 22 9.38 3.71 -0.36
CA ILE A 22 9.39 2.24 -0.29
C ILE A 22 9.03 1.79 1.12
N PHE A 23 8.14 0.81 1.22
CA PHE A 23 7.89 0.09 2.46
C PHE A 23 7.75 -1.41 2.21
N GLN A 24 8.03 -2.20 3.24
CA GLN A 24 7.94 -3.66 3.17
C GLN A 24 6.86 -4.19 4.11
N LEU A 25 6.07 -5.13 3.60
CA LEU A 25 5.14 -5.91 4.39
C LEU A 25 5.72 -7.30 4.63
N LYS A 26 5.68 -7.71 5.89
CA LYS A 26 5.97 -9.08 6.28
C LYS A 26 4.70 -9.77 6.76
N LEU A 27 4.24 -10.75 5.99
CA LEU A 27 2.99 -11.43 6.20
C LEU A 27 3.18 -12.66 7.09
N TYR A 28 2.24 -12.85 8.01
CA TYR A 28 2.22 -13.96 8.95
C TYR A 28 0.86 -14.64 8.93
N THR A 29 0.87 -15.95 9.16
CA THR A 29 -0.32 -16.73 9.51
C THR A 29 -0.32 -17.05 11.00
N GLY A 30 -1.49 -17.33 11.54
CA GLY A 30 -1.71 -17.60 12.97
C GLY A 30 -1.92 -16.34 13.80
N ASP A 31 -2.19 -16.57 15.08
CA ASP A 31 -2.52 -15.59 16.09
C ASP A 31 -1.28 -15.05 16.82
N ASN A 32 -1.47 -14.04 17.68
CA ASN A 32 -0.37 -13.20 18.19
C ASN A 32 0.77 -13.95 18.89
N THR A 33 0.51 -15.13 19.42
CA THR A 33 1.44 -15.99 20.17
C THR A 33 2.11 -17.07 19.32
N GLY A 34 1.62 -17.34 18.10
CA GLY A 34 2.05 -18.45 17.26
C GLY A 34 2.37 -18.06 15.82
N LYS A 35 2.61 -16.77 15.55
CA LYS A 35 2.82 -16.21 14.20
C LYS A 35 3.92 -16.96 13.45
N GLN A 36 3.59 -17.52 12.29
CA GLN A 36 4.56 -18.10 11.37
C GLN A 36 4.59 -17.27 10.08
N PRO A 37 5.76 -17.08 9.44
CA PRO A 37 5.83 -16.42 8.14
C PRO A 37 4.92 -17.12 7.14
N LEU A 38 4.15 -16.34 6.38
CA LEU A 38 3.30 -16.86 5.32
C LEU A 38 4.15 -17.12 4.07
N ASN A 39 4.08 -18.32 3.50
CA ASN A 39 4.68 -18.58 2.19
C ASN A 39 3.76 -18.01 1.10
N ILE A 40 4.22 -16.99 0.40
CA ILE A 40 3.48 -16.24 -0.64
C ILE A 40 3.91 -16.65 -2.06
N THR A 41 4.42 -17.87 -2.24
CA THR A 41 4.79 -18.37 -3.57
C THR A 41 3.55 -18.46 -4.46
N GLY A 42 3.61 -17.81 -5.63
CA GLY A 42 2.49 -17.76 -6.57
C GLY A 42 1.48 -16.64 -6.30
N TYR A 43 1.69 -15.84 -5.25
CA TYR A 43 0.82 -14.71 -4.95
C TYR A 43 1.12 -13.53 -5.88
N GLN A 44 0.13 -12.68 -6.10
CA GLN A 44 0.26 -11.39 -6.73
C GLN A 44 -0.15 -10.29 -5.77
N PHE A 45 0.43 -9.11 -5.93
CA PHE A 45 0.16 -7.95 -5.08
C PHE A 45 -0.12 -6.74 -5.94
N ARG A 46 -1.02 -5.89 -5.45
CA ARG A 46 -1.39 -4.63 -6.09
C ARG A 46 -1.63 -3.59 -5.02
N CYS A 47 -1.09 -2.40 -5.21
CA CYS A 47 -1.37 -1.26 -4.36
C CYS A 47 -1.98 -0.15 -5.21
N GLU A 48 -3.15 0.31 -4.81
CA GLU A 48 -3.91 1.35 -5.50
C GLU A 48 -4.16 2.52 -4.57
N VAL A 49 -4.02 3.72 -5.09
CA VAL A 49 -4.29 4.97 -4.40
C VAL A 49 -5.42 5.69 -5.12
N ARG A 50 -6.38 6.22 -4.36
CA ARG A 50 -7.60 6.88 -4.85
C ARG A 50 -7.80 8.18 -4.09
N GLU A 51 -8.37 9.19 -4.74
CA GLU A 51 -8.75 10.46 -4.08
C GLU A 51 -9.77 10.16 -2.98
N GLU A 52 -10.82 9.40 -3.33
CA GLU A 52 -11.80 8.89 -2.40
C GLU A 52 -11.91 7.36 -2.45
N ALA A 53 -12.24 6.74 -1.31
CA ALA A 53 -12.36 5.29 -1.20
C ALA A 53 -13.45 4.68 -2.12
N GLY A 54 -14.33 5.50 -2.68
CA GLY A 54 -15.41 5.11 -3.59
C GLY A 54 -15.08 5.26 -5.07
N ASP A 55 -13.93 5.83 -5.43
CA ASP A 55 -13.60 6.09 -6.82
C ASP A 55 -13.37 4.78 -7.59
N ASP A 56 -13.84 4.72 -8.83
CA ASP A 56 -13.67 3.54 -9.68
C ASP A 56 -12.25 3.44 -10.24
N SER A 57 -11.57 4.57 -10.44
CA SER A 57 -10.21 4.61 -11.02
C SER A 57 -9.16 5.03 -9.99
N PRO A 58 -8.00 4.36 -9.92
CA PRO A 58 -6.90 4.80 -9.07
C PRO A 58 -6.27 6.08 -9.63
N ALA A 59 -5.93 7.00 -8.74
CA ALA A 59 -5.12 8.17 -9.01
C ALA A 59 -3.65 7.78 -9.24
N MET A 60 -3.15 6.78 -8.51
CA MET A 60 -1.86 6.12 -8.80
C MET A 60 -1.84 4.66 -8.36
N THR A 61 -0.88 3.91 -8.89
CA THR A 61 -0.63 2.51 -8.51
C THR A 61 0.83 2.31 -8.19
N ALA A 62 1.12 1.62 -7.07
CA ALA A 62 2.50 1.32 -6.69
C ALA A 62 3.00 0.03 -7.35
N ASP A 63 4.29 -0.04 -7.62
CA ASP A 63 4.96 -1.29 -7.98
C ASP A 63 5.09 -2.20 -6.76
N CYS A 64 4.69 -3.46 -6.93
CA CYS A 64 4.77 -4.46 -5.87
C CYS A 64 5.77 -5.56 -6.25
N HIS A 65 6.80 -5.77 -5.42
CA HIS A 65 7.86 -6.75 -5.67
C HIS A 65 7.99 -7.76 -4.52
N ILE A 66 7.97 -9.05 -4.84
CA ILE A 66 8.20 -10.10 -3.83
C ILE A 66 9.70 -10.22 -3.58
N VAL A 67 10.14 -9.76 -2.40
CA VAL A 67 11.54 -9.84 -1.97
C VAL A 67 11.88 -11.25 -1.48
N ASN A 68 10.97 -11.89 -0.74
CA ASN A 68 11.17 -13.25 -0.24
C ASN A 68 9.83 -13.99 -0.10
N ASN A 69 9.56 -14.88 -1.04
CA ASN A 69 8.31 -15.64 -1.09
C ASN A 69 8.13 -16.60 0.11
N VAL A 70 9.16 -17.33 0.53
CA VAL A 70 9.07 -18.30 1.62
C VAL A 70 8.88 -17.62 2.98
N SER A 71 9.44 -16.42 3.14
CA SER A 71 9.37 -15.64 4.38
C SER A 71 8.25 -14.59 4.41
N GLY A 72 7.41 -14.54 3.37
CA GLY A 72 6.26 -13.65 3.30
C GLY A 72 6.61 -12.17 3.20
N ILE A 73 7.70 -11.81 2.50
CA ILE A 73 8.15 -10.42 2.38
C ILE A 73 7.85 -9.89 0.99
N VAL A 74 7.05 -8.83 0.94
CA VAL A 74 6.73 -8.06 -0.26
C VAL A 74 7.09 -6.60 -0.01
N GLU A 75 7.63 -5.96 -1.05
CA GLU A 75 7.97 -4.55 -1.09
C GLU A 75 6.96 -3.81 -1.96
N ILE A 76 6.56 -2.63 -1.50
CA ILE A 76 5.68 -1.72 -2.20
C ILE A 76 6.49 -0.45 -2.44
N HIS A 77 6.58 -0.06 -3.71
CA HIS A 77 7.37 1.08 -4.17
C HIS A 77 6.44 2.05 -4.90
N PHE A 78 6.21 3.21 -4.29
CA PHE A 78 5.68 4.38 -4.99
C PHE A 78 6.86 5.10 -5.62
N LYS A 79 6.93 5.11 -6.95
CA LYS A 79 8.01 5.82 -7.64
C LYS A 79 7.77 7.32 -7.57
N ALA A 80 8.86 8.08 -7.66
CA ALA A 80 8.80 9.53 -7.80
C ALA A 80 7.78 9.97 -8.86
N ASP A 81 7.88 9.40 -10.07
CA ASP A 81 7.01 9.70 -11.21
C ASP A 81 5.53 9.40 -10.95
N ASP A 82 5.21 8.40 -10.11
CA ASP A 82 3.82 8.05 -9.80
C ASP A 82 3.16 9.16 -8.96
N SER A 83 3.92 9.72 -8.02
CA SER A 83 3.45 10.79 -7.13
C SER A 83 3.43 12.17 -7.78
N ASP A 84 4.24 12.40 -8.82
CA ASP A 84 4.26 13.65 -9.59
C ASP A 84 2.95 13.90 -10.34
N THR A 85 2.21 12.84 -10.66
CA THR A 85 0.93 12.93 -11.37
C THR A 85 -0.25 13.28 -10.46
N LEU A 86 -0.06 13.30 -9.14
CA LEU A 86 -1.14 13.59 -8.19
C LEU A 86 -1.46 15.10 -8.16
N GLU A 87 -2.74 15.43 -8.24
CA GLU A 87 -3.21 16.79 -8.03
C GLU A 87 -3.08 17.14 -6.54
N LEU A 88 -2.32 18.19 -6.23
CA LEU A 88 -2.14 18.64 -4.86
C LEU A 88 -2.92 19.93 -4.62
N ASP A 89 -3.76 19.93 -3.59
CA ASP A 89 -4.54 21.10 -3.16
C ASP A 89 -3.68 22.13 -2.40
N GLY A 90 -2.45 21.75 -2.03
CA GLY A 90 -1.56 22.51 -1.16
C GLY A 90 -0.69 23.52 -1.92
N THR A 91 -0.71 24.78 -1.47
CA THR A 91 0.19 25.85 -1.94
C THR A 91 1.52 25.91 -1.18
N TYR A 92 1.67 25.08 -0.13
CA TYR A 92 2.79 25.08 0.80
C TYR A 92 3.07 23.67 1.34
N TYR A 93 4.32 23.37 1.74
CA TYR A 93 4.73 22.02 2.21
C TYR A 93 3.95 21.50 3.44
N GLY A 94 3.24 22.37 4.15
CA GLY A 94 2.41 21.99 5.30
C GLY A 94 0.98 21.58 4.93
N GLU A 95 0.56 21.79 3.68
CA GLU A 95 -0.78 21.45 3.19
C GLU A 95 -0.71 20.07 2.50
N LEU A 96 -0.89 19.02 3.29
CA LEU A 96 -0.90 17.64 2.82
C LEU A 96 -2.18 17.39 2.01
N SER A 97 -2.05 16.82 0.82
CA SER A 97 -3.20 16.29 0.09
C SER A 97 -3.50 14.89 0.59
N GLN A 98 -4.77 14.61 0.89
CA GLN A 98 -5.18 13.36 1.48
C GLN A 98 -5.76 12.43 0.42
N TYR A 99 -5.16 11.25 0.30
CA TYR A 99 -5.64 10.16 -0.52
C TYR A 99 -5.94 8.94 0.35
N THR A 100 -6.61 7.96 -0.23
CA THR A 100 -6.79 6.63 0.36
C THR A 100 -5.97 5.61 -0.41
N TYR A 101 -5.44 4.60 0.28
CA TYR A 101 -4.76 3.50 -0.39
C TYR A 101 -5.23 2.15 0.14
N ASP A 102 -5.21 1.17 -0.75
CA ASP A 102 -5.45 -0.24 -0.45
C ASP A 102 -4.31 -1.10 -1.02
N VAL A 103 -3.86 -2.08 -0.24
CA VAL A 103 -2.97 -3.15 -0.71
C VAL A 103 -3.76 -4.44 -0.76
N PHE A 104 -3.81 -5.05 -1.94
CA PHE A 104 -4.46 -6.32 -2.21
C PHE A 104 -3.42 -7.42 -2.42
N GLU A 105 -3.73 -8.61 -1.91
CA GLU A 105 -3.08 -9.87 -2.28
C GLU A 105 -4.07 -10.70 -3.11
N VAL A 106 -3.56 -11.40 -4.11
CA VAL A 106 -4.25 -12.48 -4.81
C VAL A 106 -3.44 -13.75 -4.57
N ASP A 107 -4.03 -14.73 -3.89
CA ASP A 107 -3.34 -15.99 -3.60
C ASP A 107 -3.21 -16.90 -4.84
N SER A 108 -2.55 -18.05 -4.67
CA SER A 108 -2.34 -19.02 -5.75
C SER A 108 -3.64 -19.62 -6.30
N ASP A 109 -4.73 -19.55 -5.55
CA ASP A 109 -6.06 -20.04 -5.95
C ASP A 109 -6.90 -18.92 -6.61
N GLY A 110 -6.34 -17.70 -6.73
CA GLY A 110 -7.00 -16.54 -7.32
C GLY A 110 -7.94 -15.81 -6.35
N LEU A 111 -7.87 -16.09 -5.05
CA LEU A 111 -8.68 -15.38 -4.07
C LEU A 111 -8.03 -14.04 -3.74
N GLU A 112 -8.74 -12.96 -4.10
CA GLU A 112 -8.32 -11.59 -3.76
C GLU A 112 -8.72 -11.23 -2.32
N LYS A 113 -7.80 -10.58 -1.61
CA LYS A 113 -8.02 -10.07 -0.26
C LYS A 113 -7.26 -8.78 -0.03
N ARG A 114 -7.90 -7.84 0.65
CA ARG A 114 -7.24 -6.63 1.13
C ARG A 114 -6.44 -6.89 2.41
N ILE A 115 -5.14 -6.56 2.39
CA ILE A 115 -4.19 -6.85 3.47
C ILE A 115 -3.69 -5.62 4.23
N LEU A 116 -3.80 -4.43 3.66
CA LEU A 116 -3.50 -3.17 4.31
C LEU A 116 -4.34 -2.06 3.67
N CYS A 117 -4.76 -1.08 4.46
CA CYS A 117 -5.36 0.15 3.95
C CYS A 117 -5.03 1.34 4.84
N GLY A 118 -5.34 2.55 4.39
CA GLY A 118 -5.24 3.73 5.22
C GLY A 118 -5.26 5.01 4.39
N TYR A 119 -4.90 6.11 5.04
CA TYR A 119 -4.68 7.36 4.35
C TYR A 119 -3.23 7.47 3.87
N LEU A 120 -3.08 8.06 2.70
CA LEU A 120 -1.81 8.46 2.13
C LEU A 120 -1.80 9.98 2.06
N TYR A 121 -0.98 10.61 2.89
CA TYR A 121 -0.81 12.05 2.92
C TYR A 121 0.37 12.44 2.05
N VAL A 122 0.11 13.17 0.97
CA VAL A 122 1.14 13.59 0.03
C VAL A 122 1.59 15.00 0.39
N SER A 123 2.87 15.15 0.72
CA SER A 123 3.49 16.44 1.00
C SER A 123 3.99 17.07 -0.31
N PRO A 124 3.57 18.29 -0.65
CA PRO A 124 4.11 19.01 -1.81
C PRO A 124 5.62 19.18 -1.68
N SER A 125 6.36 18.93 -2.77
CA SER A 125 7.78 19.26 -2.81
C SER A 125 7.97 20.76 -3.05
N VAL A 126 8.65 21.45 -2.13
CA VAL A 126 8.97 22.88 -2.25
C VAL A 126 10.36 23.09 -2.86
N SER A 127 11.12 22.02 -3.04
CA SER A 127 12.47 22.04 -3.59
C SER A 127 12.51 21.34 -4.93
N ASN A 128 12.35 22.11 -6.02
CA ASN A 128 12.92 21.75 -7.31
C ASN A 128 14.43 21.58 -7.12
N ARG A 129 14.92 20.34 -7.08
CA ARG A 129 16.35 20.05 -7.19
C ARG A 129 16.61 19.26 -8.44
#